data_AF-A0A3P7JK90-F1
#
_entry.id   AF-A0A3P7JK90-F1
#
_cell.length_a   1.000
_cell.length_b   1.000
_cell.length_c   1.000
_cell.angle_alpha   90.00
_cell.angle_beta   90.00
_cell.angle_gamma   90.00
#
_symmetry.space_group_name_H-M   'P 1'
#
loop_
_entity.id
_entity.type
_entity.pdbx_description
1 polymer ?
#
loop_
_entity_poly.entity_id
_entity_poly.type
_entity_poly.pdbx_seq_one_letter_code
_entity_poly.pdbx_strand_id
1 'polypeptide(L)'
;MVQADENSKEDVQAMLRKYEMHRRALLKHVLAPSSAQQEEEMLAKRRRQEEEKKTEESKKTLLEKHAELKEHDATVEIAQGVQYTESFKTSWRPPSHIRNQTEEDFDAFRKRRGITVDGLECPPPIGSFLVRF
;
A
#
# COMPACT_ATOMS: atom_id res chain seq x y z
N MET A 1 21.37 56.00 27.15
CA MET A 1 22.47 56.00 26.15
C MET A 1 22.67 54.65 25.46
N VAL A 2 21.68 53.73 25.48
CA VAL A 2 21.79 52.37 24.90
C VAL A 2 20.90 52.19 23.65
N GLN A 3 19.89 53.04 23.45
CA GLN A 3 18.93 52.93 22.34
C GLN A 3 19.48 53.40 20.98
N ALA A 4 20.49 54.27 20.95
CA ALA A 4 21.06 54.77 19.69
C ALA A 4 21.92 53.70 18.98
N ASP A 5 22.64 52.88 19.75
CA ASP A 5 23.51 51.84 19.22
C ASP A 5 22.73 50.61 18.72
N GLU A 6 21.59 50.30 19.34
CA GLU A 6 20.70 49.23 18.88
C GLU A 6 19.96 49.62 17.60
N ASN A 7 19.46 50.86 17.50
CA ASN A 7 18.87 51.39 16.25
C ASN A 7 19.87 51.38 15.09
N SER A 8 21.14 51.74 15.33
CA SER A 8 22.16 51.72 14.29
C SER A 8 22.49 50.31 13.80
N LYS A 9 22.40 49.29 14.66
CA LYS A 9 22.59 47.88 14.25
C LYS A 9 21.37 47.35 13.50
N GLU A 10 20.16 47.71 13.93
CA GLU A 10 18.91 47.35 13.25
C GLU A 10 18.84 47.97 11.84
N ASP A 11 19.29 49.21 11.67
CA ASP A 11 19.35 49.89 10.37
C ASP A 11 20.31 49.21 9.39
N VAL A 12 21.49 48.78 9.87
CA VAL A 12 22.45 48.01 9.06
C VAL A 12 21.87 46.65 8.69
N GLN A 13 21.18 45.99 9.63
CA GLN A 13 20.55 44.70 9.37
C GLN A 13 19.38 44.83 8.36
N ALA A 14 18.60 45.91 8.44
CA ALA A 14 17.56 46.24 7.49
C ALA A 14 18.13 46.52 6.09
N MET A 15 19.26 47.22 6.00
CA MET A 15 19.97 47.48 4.75
C MET A 15 20.45 46.18 4.09
N LEU A 16 21.05 45.28 4.86
CA LEU A 16 21.50 43.97 4.37
C LEU A 16 20.34 43.12 3.86
N ARG A 17 19.22 43.07 4.61
CA ARG A 17 17.99 42.39 4.16
C ARG A 17 17.46 42.99 2.86
N LYS A 18 17.46 44.32 2.71
CA LYS A 18 17.03 45.01 1.48
C LYS A 18 17.95 44.69 0.30
N TYR A 19 19.26 44.65 0.53
CA TYR A 19 20.27 44.28 -0.47
C TYR A 19 20.14 42.81 -0.88
N GLU A 20 19.98 41.89 0.06
CA GLU A 20 19.77 40.46 -0.21
C GLU A 20 18.47 40.20 -0.98
N MET A 21 17.38 40.87 -0.61
CA MET A 21 16.11 40.78 -1.34
C MET A 21 16.26 41.27 -2.78
N HIS A 22 16.94 42.41 -2.99
CA HIS A 22 17.23 42.92 -4.33
C HIS A 22 18.10 41.95 -5.13
N ARG A 23 19.18 41.44 -4.52
CA ARG A 23 20.08 40.47 -5.14
C ARG A 23 19.34 39.20 -5.53
N ARG A 24 18.45 38.69 -4.67
CA ARG A 24 17.64 37.50 -4.93
C ARG A 24 16.62 37.72 -6.04
N ALA A 25 15.98 38.90 -6.10
CA ALA A 25 15.04 39.24 -7.16
C ALA A 25 15.72 39.30 -8.54
N LEU A 26 16.91 39.90 -8.61
CA LEU A 26 17.73 39.93 -9.83
C LEU A 26 18.19 38.52 -10.23
N LEU A 27 18.66 37.73 -9.27
CA LEU A 27 19.08 36.35 -9.53
C LEU A 27 17.92 35.50 -10.07
N LYS A 28 16.71 35.69 -9.52
CA LYS A 28 15.50 34.98 -9.99
C LYS A 28 15.16 35.31 -11.44
N HIS A 29 15.38 36.54 -11.89
CA HIS A 29 15.13 36.93 -13.28
C HIS A 29 16.18 36.41 -14.25
N VAL A 30 17.46 36.39 -13.83
CA VAL A 30 18.57 35.84 -14.65
C VAL A 30 18.51 34.32 -14.73
N LEU A 31 18.14 33.66 -13.64
CA LEU A 31 17.98 32.22 -13.54
C LEU A 31 16.56 31.75 -13.88
N ALA A 32 15.66 32.66 -14.30
CA ALA A 32 14.33 32.28 -14.72
C ALA A 32 14.47 31.31 -15.89
N PRO A 33 13.86 30.11 -15.81
CA PRO A 33 13.90 29.18 -16.93
C PRO A 33 13.33 29.86 -18.16
N SER A 34 14.01 29.72 -19.29
CA SER A 34 13.52 30.22 -20.58
C SER A 34 12.11 29.66 -20.81
N SER A 35 11.24 30.41 -21.50
CA SER A 35 9.87 29.97 -21.81
C SER A 35 9.84 28.57 -22.43
N ALA A 36 10.87 28.22 -23.20
CA ALA A 36 11.08 26.89 -23.77
C ALA A 36 11.25 25.78 -22.71
N GLN A 37 11.94 26.04 -21.60
CA GLN A 37 12.16 25.05 -20.53
C GLN A 37 10.89 24.85 -19.69
N GLN A 38 10.11 25.92 -19.49
CA GLN A 38 8.82 25.83 -18.81
C GLN A 38 7.80 25.05 -19.64
N GLU A 39 7.80 25.26 -20.96
CA GLU A 39 6.93 24.55 -21.89
C GLU A 39 7.29 23.06 -21.97
N GLU A 40 8.58 22.72 -21.99
CA GLU A 40 9.07 21.33 -21.94
C GLU A 40 8.67 20.61 -20.65
N GLU A 41 8.80 21.26 -19.49
CA GLU A 41 8.39 20.69 -18.19
C GLU A 41 6.87 20.47 -18.14
N MET A 42 6.09 21.41 -18.67
CA MET A 42 4.63 21.28 -18.75
C MET A 42 4.20 20.15 -19.68
N LEU A 43 4.87 19.98 -20.82
CA LEU A 43 4.64 18.85 -21.74
C LEU A 43 5.04 17.51 -21.10
N ALA A 44 6.15 17.48 -20.35
CA ALA A 44 6.56 16.28 -19.61
C ALA A 44 5.55 15.90 -18.51
N LYS A 45 4.99 16.89 -17.80
CA LYS A 45 3.91 16.66 -16.83
C LYS A 45 2.64 16.14 -17.49
N ARG A 46 2.24 16.69 -18.65
CA ARG A 46 1.09 16.18 -19.42
C ARG A 46 1.29 14.75 -19.88
N ARG A 47 2.47 14.41 -20.43
CA ARG A 47 2.80 13.04 -20.84
C ARG A 47 2.71 12.05 -19.68
N ARG A 48 3.27 12.40 -18.52
CA ARG A 48 3.18 11.57 -17.30
C ARG A 48 1.72 11.38 -16.85
N GLN A 49 0.92 12.45 -16.85
CA GLN A 49 -0.50 12.37 -16.51
C GLN A 49 -1.30 11.51 -17.49
N GLU A 50 -1.02 11.59 -18.79
CA GLU A 50 -1.64 10.75 -19.80
C GLU A 50 -1.25 9.28 -19.65
N GLU A 51 0.03 8.99 -19.37
CA GLU A 51 0.50 7.64 -19.08
C GLU A 51 -0.15 7.06 -17.82
N GLU A 52 -0.20 7.83 -16.72
CA GLU A 52 -0.87 7.44 -15.48
C GLU A 52 -2.36 7.15 -15.74
N LYS A 53 -3.06 8.05 -16.43
CA LYS A 53 -4.47 7.88 -16.77
C LYS A 53 -4.71 6.63 -17.63
N LYS A 54 -3.87 6.40 -18.65
CA LYS A 54 -3.95 5.21 -19.50
C LYS A 54 -3.68 3.93 -18.72
N THR A 55 -2.73 3.93 -17.79
CA THR A 55 -2.47 2.76 -16.94
C THR A 55 -3.64 2.48 -16.01
N GLU A 56 -4.26 3.51 -15.45
CA GLU A 56 -5.43 3.38 -14.57
C GLU A 56 -6.66 2.87 -15.33
N GLU A 57 -6.92 3.40 -16.52
CA GLU A 57 -7.97 2.90 -17.42
C GLU A 57 -7.73 1.44 -17.80
N SER A 58 -6.49 1.07 -18.13
CA SER A 58 -6.15 -0.32 -18.45
C SER A 58 -6.36 -1.28 -17.27
N LYS A 59 -6.05 -0.87 -16.03
CA LYS A 59 -6.32 -1.68 -14.83
C LYS A 59 -7.81 -1.86 -14.57
N LYS A 60 -8.60 -0.80 -14.73
CA LYS A 60 -10.07 -0.85 -14.57
C LYS A 60 -10.70 -1.82 -15.55
N THR A 61 -10.31 -1.76 -16.83
CA THR A 61 -10.82 -2.68 -17.85
C THR A 61 -10.44 -4.14 -17.61
N LEU A 62 -9.27 -4.44 -17.03
CA LEU A 62 -8.90 -5.81 -16.67
C LEU A 62 -9.80 -6.35 -15.55
N LEU A 63 -10.08 -5.52 -14.54
CA LEU A 63 -10.89 -5.91 -13.39
C LEU A 63 -12.34 -6.15 -13.81
N GLU A 64 -12.87 -5.30 -14.70
CA GLU A 64 -14.21 -5.42 -15.28
C GLU A 64 -14.34 -6.71 -16.10
N LYS A 65 -13.40 -6.97 -17.01
CA LYS A 65 -13.36 -8.24 -17.78
C LYS A 65 -13.30 -9.48 -16.90
N HIS A 66 -12.56 -9.42 -15.78
CA HIS A 66 -12.47 -10.53 -14.86
C HIS A 66 -13.77 -10.74 -14.05
N ALA A 67 -14.50 -9.65 -13.75
CA ALA A 67 -15.81 -9.74 -13.14
C ALA A 67 -16.83 -10.37 -14.10
N GLU A 68 -16.84 -9.95 -15.38
CA GLU A 68 -17.69 -10.51 -16.43
C GLU A 68 -17.45 -12.02 -16.62
N LEU A 69 -16.19 -12.47 -16.65
CA LEU A 69 -15.85 -13.90 -16.78
C LEU A 69 -16.35 -14.73 -15.59
N LYS A 70 -16.21 -14.23 -14.35
CA LYS A 70 -16.71 -14.93 -13.16
C LYS A 70 -18.23 -15.04 -13.14
N GLU A 71 -18.92 -13.98 -13.53
CA GLU A 71 -20.38 -13.99 -13.65
C GLU A 71 -20.82 -15.00 -14.72
N HIS A 72 -20.10 -15.03 -15.84
CA HIS A 72 -20.35 -15.99 -16.92
C HIS A 72 -20.15 -17.44 -16.43
N ASP A 73 -19.04 -17.77 -15.76
CA ASP A 73 -18.77 -19.12 -15.28
C ASP A 73 -19.82 -19.60 -14.29
N ALA A 74 -20.21 -18.76 -13.32
CA ALA A 74 -21.28 -19.08 -12.39
C ALA A 74 -22.62 -19.29 -13.10
N THR A 75 -22.93 -18.48 -14.11
CA THR A 75 -24.18 -18.59 -14.88
C THR A 75 -24.20 -19.85 -15.76
N VAL A 76 -23.06 -20.20 -16.35
CA VAL A 76 -22.90 -21.43 -17.16
C VAL A 76 -23.06 -22.68 -16.29
N GLU A 77 -22.47 -22.70 -15.10
CA GLU A 77 -22.62 -23.83 -14.16
C GLU A 77 -24.08 -24.04 -13.75
N ILE A 78 -24.80 -22.95 -13.45
CA ILE A 78 -26.23 -22.98 -13.10
C ILE A 78 -27.07 -23.42 -14.31
N ALA A 79 -26.81 -22.90 -15.51
CA ALA A 79 -27.54 -23.24 -16.73
C ALA A 79 -27.32 -24.68 -17.18
N GLN A 80 -26.15 -25.25 -16.92
CA GLN A 80 -25.84 -26.66 -17.15
C GLN A 80 -26.44 -27.60 -16.10
N GLY A 81 -27.10 -27.05 -15.06
CA GLY A 81 -27.74 -27.84 -14.01
C GLY A 81 -26.75 -28.62 -13.15
N VAL A 82 -25.48 -28.19 -13.10
CA VAL A 82 -24.44 -28.86 -12.31
C VAL A 82 -24.65 -28.49 -10.84
N GLN A 83 -25.37 -29.35 -10.12
CA GLN A 83 -25.52 -29.24 -8.68
C GLN A 83 -24.42 -30.07 -8.00
N TYR A 84 -23.47 -29.39 -7.34
CA TYR A 84 -22.48 -30.07 -6.50
C TYR A 84 -23.16 -30.57 -5.22
N THR A 85 -23.59 -31.83 -5.24
CA THR A 85 -24.24 -32.49 -4.10
C THR A 85 -23.23 -33.07 -3.10
N GLU A 86 -22.02 -33.36 -3.55
CA GLU A 86 -20.95 -33.91 -2.73
C GLU A 86 -19.81 -32.91 -2.57
N SER A 87 -19.24 -32.83 -1.36
CA SER A 87 -18.01 -32.08 -1.12
C SER A 87 -16.86 -32.72 -1.90
N PHE A 88 -16.03 -31.89 -2.55
CA PHE A 88 -14.83 -32.36 -3.23
C PHE A 88 -13.92 -33.15 -2.27
N LYS A 89 -13.44 -34.32 -2.72
CA LYS A 89 -12.43 -35.09 -1.99
C LYS A 89 -11.09 -34.35 -2.07
N THR A 90 -10.76 -33.59 -1.04
CA THR A 90 -9.44 -32.97 -0.95
C THR A 90 -8.40 -34.04 -0.59
N SER A 91 -7.25 -34.02 -1.25
CA SER A 91 -6.08 -34.84 -0.87
C SER A 91 -5.26 -34.20 0.24
N TRP A 92 -5.78 -33.12 0.85
CA TRP A 92 -5.06 -32.34 1.84
C TRP A 92 -4.87 -33.16 3.11
N ARG A 93 -3.60 -33.28 3.55
CA ARG A 93 -3.23 -33.94 4.80
C ARG A 93 -2.40 -32.97 5.63
N PRO A 94 -2.76 -32.75 6.91
CA PRO A 94 -1.96 -31.89 7.77
C PRO A 94 -0.53 -32.43 7.95
N PRO A 95 0.48 -31.56 8.15
CA PRO A 95 1.86 -31.96 8.36
C PRO A 95 2.04 -33.00 9.49
N SER A 96 3.08 -33.83 9.37
CA SER A 96 3.37 -34.95 10.29
C SER A 96 3.43 -34.51 11.75
N HIS A 97 4.11 -33.40 12.03
CA HIS A 97 4.28 -32.86 13.38
C HIS A 97 2.95 -32.45 14.05
N ILE A 98 1.91 -32.12 13.29
CA ILE A 98 0.57 -31.82 13.85
C ILE A 98 -0.22 -33.11 14.05
N ARG A 99 -0.10 -34.06 13.13
CA ARG A 99 -0.80 -35.36 13.21
C ARG A 99 -0.33 -36.26 14.36
N ASN A 100 0.92 -36.11 14.77
CA ASN A 100 1.51 -36.95 15.81
C ASN A 100 1.35 -36.39 17.24
N GLN A 101 0.75 -35.20 17.40
CA GLN A 101 0.52 -34.60 18.71
C GLN A 101 -0.67 -35.25 19.41
N THR A 102 -0.60 -35.39 20.72
CA THR A 102 -1.69 -35.91 21.55
C THR A 102 -2.63 -34.79 22.01
N GLU A 103 -3.79 -35.15 22.54
CA GLU A 103 -4.70 -34.17 23.16
C GLU A 103 -4.04 -33.43 24.33
N GLU A 104 -3.18 -34.10 25.09
CA GLU A 104 -2.39 -33.51 26.17
C GLU A 104 -1.42 -32.43 25.65
N ASP A 105 -0.80 -32.66 24.49
CA ASP A 105 0.06 -31.68 23.83
C ASP A 105 -0.75 -30.43 23.41
N PHE A 106 -1.98 -30.63 22.92
CA PHE A 106 -2.87 -29.53 22.54
C PHE A 106 -3.24 -28.68 23.75
N ASP A 107 -3.58 -29.29 24.87
CA ASP A 107 -3.95 -28.59 26.10
C ASP A 107 -2.75 -27.90 26.75
N ALA A 108 -1.58 -28.53 26.75
CA ALA A 108 -0.34 -27.89 27.18
C ALA A 108 -0.01 -26.68 26.30
N PHE A 109 -0.21 -26.77 24.99
CA PHE A 109 -0.01 -25.66 24.06
C PHE A 109 -1.00 -24.52 24.31
N ARG A 110 -2.29 -24.84 24.48
CA ARG A 110 -3.34 -23.86 24.81
C ARG A 110 -3.03 -23.14 26.12
N LYS A 111 -2.68 -23.89 27.17
CA LYS A 111 -2.32 -23.35 28.48
C LYS A 111 -1.09 -22.44 28.41
N ARG A 112 -0.05 -22.83 27.67
CA ARG A 112 1.17 -22.01 27.46
C ARG A 112 0.86 -20.69 26.75
N ARG A 113 -0.14 -20.67 25.87
CA ARG A 113 -0.55 -19.50 25.09
C ARG A 113 -1.70 -18.70 25.71
N GLY A 114 -2.22 -19.14 26.86
CA GLY A 114 -3.38 -18.50 27.49
C GLY A 114 -4.67 -18.65 26.69
N ILE A 115 -4.81 -19.72 25.92
CA ILE A 115 -5.99 -20.01 25.11
C ILE A 115 -6.98 -20.78 25.97
N THR A 116 -8.19 -20.24 26.13
CA THR A 116 -9.35 -20.93 26.70
C THR A 116 -10.30 -21.28 25.55
N VAL A 117 -10.82 -22.50 25.57
CA VAL A 117 -11.69 -23.02 24.51
C VAL A 117 -12.97 -23.52 25.14
N ASP A 118 -14.10 -23.05 24.63
CA ASP A 118 -15.43 -23.56 24.95
C ASP A 118 -16.03 -24.22 23.69
N GLY A 119 -16.52 -25.46 23.82
CA GLY A 119 -17.13 -26.21 22.71
C GLY A 119 -16.72 -27.68 22.68
N LEU A 120 -17.38 -28.45 21.80
CA LEU A 120 -17.04 -29.84 21.51
C LEU A 120 -16.12 -29.90 20.29
N GLU A 121 -15.21 -30.87 20.27
CA GLU A 121 -14.36 -31.19 19.10
C GLU A 121 -13.49 -30.01 18.60
N CYS A 122 -12.78 -29.35 19.52
CA CYS A 122 -11.90 -28.23 19.16
C CYS A 122 -10.69 -28.70 18.33
N PRO A 123 -10.39 -28.05 17.20
CA PRO A 123 -9.24 -28.39 16.38
C PRO A 123 -7.90 -28.23 17.13
N PRO A 124 -6.85 -28.94 16.68
CA PRO A 124 -5.52 -28.85 17.28
C PRO A 124 -4.93 -27.45 17.07
N PRO A 125 -4.29 -26.86 18.10
CA PRO A 125 -3.67 -25.55 17.97
C PRO A 125 -2.40 -25.62 17.11
N ILE A 126 -2.25 -24.68 16.17
CA ILE A 126 -1.06 -24.57 15.32
C ILE A 126 -0.14 -23.44 15.79
N GLY A 127 1.15 -23.74 15.98
CA GLY A 127 2.14 -22.76 16.43
C GLY A 127 2.95 -22.08 15.33
N SER A 128 2.90 -22.58 14.10
CA SER A 128 3.64 -22.05 12.96
C SER A 128 2.97 -22.46 11.65
N PHE A 129 2.99 -21.56 10.66
CA PHE A 129 2.53 -21.85 9.29
C PHE A 129 3.55 -22.63 8.46
N LEU A 130 4.76 -22.86 9.00
CA LEU A 130 5.80 -23.62 8.30
C LEU A 130 5.44 -25.10 8.26
N VAL A 131 5.31 -25.63 7.05
CA VAL A 131 5.25 -27.06 6.80
C VAL A 131 6.65 -27.64 6.98
N ARG A 132 6.88 -28.31 8.10
CA ARG A 132 8.06 -29.17 8.27
C ARG A 132 7.67 -30.57 7.83
N PHE A 133 8.35 -31.06 6.80
CA PHE A 133 8.14 -32.39 6.22
C PHE A 133 8.75 -33.47 7.11
#